data_AF-A0A8I1JJA1-F1
#
_entry.id   AF-A0A8I1JJA1-F1
#
_cell.length_a   1.000
_cell.length_b   1.000
_cell.length_c   1.000
_cell.angle_alpha   90.00
_cell.angle_beta   90.00
_cell.angle_gamma   90.00
#
_symmetry.space_group_name_H-M   'P 1'
#
loop_
_entity.id
_entity.type
_entity.pdbx_description
1 polymer ?
#
loop_
_entity_poly.entity_id
_entity_poly.type
_entity_poly.pdbx_seq_one_letter_code
_entity_poly.pdbx_strand_id
1 'polypeptide(L)'
;MSTAQNIESFVEALKESGVSINDEALLIKRLKEAKDVEMELIKIASNSTASKITFSANSNTLADKVSKAFLHNGFDGFAFHQFVGCLKM
;
A
#
# COMPACT_ATOMS: atom_id res chain seq x y z
N MET A 1 11.46 -4.79 -16.92
CA MET A 1 10.87 -5.68 -15.90
C MET A 1 11.30 -5.12 -14.55
N SER A 2 10.43 -4.40 -13.85
CA SER A 2 10.78 -3.75 -12.57
C SER A 2 10.26 -4.58 -11.39
N THR A 3 11.24 -5.20 -10.74
CA THR A 3 11.36 -5.52 -9.30
C THR A 3 10.11 -5.77 -8.45
N ALA A 4 9.89 -7.05 -8.15
CA ALA A 4 9.36 -7.45 -6.84
C ALA A 4 10.41 -7.10 -5.75
N GLN A 5 10.51 -5.83 -5.35
CA GLN A 5 11.38 -5.43 -4.24
C GLN A 5 10.59 -5.47 -2.93
N ASN A 6 10.78 -6.59 -2.24
CA ASN A 6 10.43 -6.88 -0.84
C ASN A 6 9.12 -6.24 -0.30
N ILE A 7 8.00 -6.92 -0.54
CA ILE A 7 6.65 -6.53 -0.05
C ILE A 7 6.61 -6.23 1.45
N GLU A 8 7.40 -6.96 2.25
CA GLU A 8 7.49 -6.72 3.70
C GLU A 8 8.07 -5.33 3.99
N SER A 9 9.15 -4.95 3.31
CA SER A 9 9.75 -3.62 3.42
C SER A 9 8.81 -2.52 2.92
N PHE A 10 8.01 -2.78 1.89
CA PHE A 10 6.97 -1.84 1.46
C PHE A 10 5.90 -1.63 2.53
N VAL A 11 5.36 -2.71 3.09
CA VAL A 11 4.33 -2.65 4.14
C VAL A 11 4.87 -1.95 5.39
N GLU A 12 6.13 -2.21 5.75
CA GLU A 12 6.82 -1.51 6.84
C GLU A 12 6.96 0.00 6.55
N ALA A 13 7.39 0.37 5.34
CA ALA A 13 7.49 1.78 4.93
C ALA A 13 6.13 2.51 4.95
N LEU A 14 5.04 1.83 4.61
CA LEU A 14 3.69 2.39 4.76
C LEU A 14 3.37 2.69 6.23
N LYS A 15 3.72 1.80 7.15
CA LYS A 15 3.50 2.02 8.58
C LYS A 15 4.33 3.18 9.11
N GLU A 16 5.61 3.25 8.75
CA GLU A 16 6.49 4.36 9.12
C GLU A 16 6.04 5.71 8.55
N SER A 17 5.32 5.68 7.42
CA SER A 17 4.70 6.84 6.82
C SER A 17 3.42 7.30 7.53
N GLY A 18 2.93 6.51 8.50
CA GLY A 18 1.75 6.79 9.31
C GLY A 18 0.47 6.13 8.81
N VAL A 19 0.55 5.15 7.90
CA VAL A 19 -0.62 4.38 7.43
C VAL A 19 -0.86 3.20 8.37
N SER A 20 -2.06 3.10 8.92
CA SER A 20 -2.50 1.94 9.69
C SER A 20 -3.14 0.90 8.78
N ILE A 21 -2.78 -0.37 8.98
CA ILE A 21 -3.27 -1.52 8.22
C ILE A 21 -3.89 -2.49 9.25
N ASN A 22 -5.16 -2.87 9.07
CA ASN A 22 -5.85 -3.73 10.04
C ASN A 22 -5.38 -5.20 10.04
N ASP A 23 -4.92 -5.72 8.89
CA ASP A 23 -4.44 -7.09 8.73
C ASP A 23 -3.23 -7.12 7.78
N GLU A 24 -2.06 -6.84 8.35
CA GLU A 24 -0.78 -6.79 7.64
C GLU A 24 -0.40 -8.15 7.06
N ALA A 25 -0.66 -9.24 7.79
CA ALA A 25 -0.30 -10.58 7.36
C ALA A 25 -1.08 -11.00 6.11
N LEU A 26 -2.39 -10.71 6.08
CA LEU A 26 -3.22 -10.96 4.90
C LEU A 26 -2.81 -10.10 3.70
N LEU A 27 -2.47 -8.83 3.95
CA LEU A 27 -1.97 -7.93 2.91
C LEU A 27 -0.68 -8.46 2.28
N ILE A 28 0.34 -8.77 3.09
CA ILE A 28 1.62 -9.30 2.62
C ILE A 28 1.41 -10.58 1.83
N LYS A 29 0.56 -11.49 2.34
CA LYS A 29 0.24 -12.74 1.63
C LYS A 29 -0.36 -12.47 0.25
N ARG A 30 -1.36 -11.60 0.15
CA ARG A 30 -2.01 -11.29 -1.13
C ARG A 30 -1.07 -10.63 -2.13
N LEU A 31 -0.28 -9.68 -1.68
CA LEU A 31 0.69 -9.02 -2.54
C LEU A 31 1.77 -10.01 -3.03
N LYS A 32 2.17 -10.98 -2.21
CA LYS A 32 3.16 -12.01 -2.59
C LYS A 32 2.60 -13.00 -3.61
N GLU A 33 1.30 -13.29 -3.55
CA GLU A 33 0.61 -14.18 -4.48
C GLU A 33 0.18 -13.47 -5.78
N ALA A 34 0.26 -12.14 -5.81
CA ALA A 34 -0.14 -11.33 -6.95
C ALA A 34 0.84 -11.44 -8.13
N LYS A 35 0.30 -11.57 -9.34
CA LYS A 35 1.08 -11.41 -10.58
C LYS A 35 1.46 -9.95 -10.83
N ASP A 36 0.60 -9.04 -10.38
CA ASP A 36 0.76 -7.60 -10.48
C ASP A 36 0.48 -6.99 -9.10
N VAL A 37 1.56 -6.63 -8.41
CA VAL A 37 1.53 -6.14 -7.03
C VAL A 37 0.85 -4.77 -6.95
N GLU A 38 1.08 -3.90 -7.93
CA GLU A 38 0.48 -2.56 -8.00
C GLU A 38 -1.03 -2.66 -8.13
N MET A 39 -1.49 -3.44 -9.11
CA MET A 39 -2.92 -3.59 -9.37
C MET A 39 -3.64 -4.25 -8.20
N GLU A 40 -3.03 -5.27 -7.58
CA GLU A 40 -3.62 -5.92 -6.40
C GLU A 40 -3.68 -4.97 -5.20
N LEU A 41 -2.64 -4.16 -4.95
CA LEU A 41 -2.66 -3.15 -3.90
C LEU A 41 -3.82 -2.14 -4.09
N ILE A 42 -3.97 -1.60 -5.30
CA ILE A 42 -5.04 -0.65 -5.63
C ILE A 42 -6.42 -1.31 -5.44
N LYS A 43 -6.58 -2.56 -5.87
CA LYS A 43 -7.82 -3.32 -5.71
C LYS A 43 -8.16 -3.57 -4.24
N ILE A 44 -7.16 -3.89 -3.41
CA ILE A 44 -7.34 -4.08 -1.97
C ILE A 44 -7.75 -2.75 -1.32
N ALA A 45 -7.08 -1.65 -1.67
CA ALA A 45 -7.35 -0.33 -1.10
C ALA A 45 -8.73 0.23 -1.50
N SER A 46 -9.11 0.09 -2.77
CA SER A 46 -10.39 0.55 -3.31
C SER A 46 -11.59 -0.29 -2.84
N ASN A 47 -11.38 -1.56 -2.49
CA ASN A 47 -12.44 -2.47 -2.08
C ASN A 47 -12.14 -3.13 -0.72
N SER A 48 -11.95 -2.29 0.29
CA SER A 48 -11.57 -2.71 1.65
C SER A 48 -12.53 -3.73 2.28
N THR A 49 -13.82 -3.65 1.92
CA THR A 49 -14.86 -4.57 2.43
C THR A 49 -14.72 -5.98 1.84
N ALA A 50 -14.46 -6.10 0.53
CA ALA A 50 -14.27 -7.41 -0.10
C ALA A 50 -12.89 -8.00 0.19
N SER A 51 -11.87 -7.16 0.34
CA SER A 51 -10.50 -7.59 0.65
C SER A 51 -10.30 -7.91 2.13
N LYS A 52 -11.20 -7.46 3.02
CA LYS A 52 -11.07 -7.50 4.49
C LYS A 52 -9.85 -6.74 5.02
N ILE A 53 -9.17 -5.98 4.16
CA ILE A 53 -8.02 -5.17 4.49
C ILE A 53 -8.43 -3.70 4.35
N THR A 54 -8.20 -2.92 5.39
CA THR A 54 -8.50 -1.50 5.43
C THR A 54 -7.22 -0.73 5.68
N PHE A 55 -7.06 0.37 4.94
CA PHE A 55 -5.99 1.32 5.14
C PHE A 55 -6.58 2.60 5.73
N SER A 56 -6.01 3.05 6.83
CA SER A 56 -6.43 4.29 7.49
C SER A 56 -5.25 5.24 7.61
N ALA A 57 -5.46 6.50 7.25
CA ALA A 57 -4.53 7.56 7.57
C ALA A 57 -4.84 8.10 8.98
N ASN A 58 -3.83 8.57 9.69
CA ASN A 58 -3.98 9.31 10.93
C ASN A 58 -3.35 10.71 10.79
N SER A 59 -3.41 11.53 11.84
CA SER A 59 -2.83 12.87 11.85
C SER A 59 -1.31 12.94 11.64
N ASN A 60 -0.62 11.80 11.71
CA ASN A 60 0.81 11.66 11.43
C ASN A 60 1.10 11.11 10.02
N THR A 61 0.08 10.81 9.21
CA THR A 61 0.27 10.36 7.83
C THR A 61 0.83 11.49 6.99
N LEU A 62 2.09 11.35 6.56
CA LEU A 62 2.76 12.34 5.74
C LEU A 62 2.72 11.89 4.28
N ALA A 63 1.98 12.62 3.44
CA ALA A 63 1.85 12.32 2.02
C ALA A 63 3.22 12.16 1.33
N ASP A 64 4.21 12.97 1.71
CA ASP A 64 5.59 12.85 1.22
C ASP A 64 6.27 11.53 1.63
N LYS A 65 6.00 11.01 2.82
CA LYS A 65 6.55 9.72 3.27
C LYS A 65 5.86 8.56 2.56
N VAL A 66 4.55 8.64 2.36
CA VAL A 66 3.81 7.64 1.57
C VAL A 66 4.32 7.64 0.13
N SER A 67 4.49 8.82 -0.48
CA SER A 67 5.04 8.96 -1.83
C SER A 67 6.44 8.35 -1.94
N LYS A 68 7.32 8.62 -0.96
CA LYS A 68 8.66 7.99 -0.89
C LYS A 68 8.58 6.48 -0.74
N ALA A 69 7.66 5.94 0.06
CA ALA A 69 7.46 4.50 0.20
C ALA A 69 7.07 3.85 -1.15
N PHE A 70 6.21 4.49 -1.93
CA PHE A 70 5.85 4.01 -3.27
C PHE A 70 7.04 4.06 -4.23
N LEU A 71 7.72 5.21 -4.29
CA LEU A 71 8.82 5.46 -5.21
C LEU A 71 10.05 4.57 -4.93
N HIS A 72 10.36 4.33 -3.64
CA HIS A 72 11.43 3.42 -3.22
C HIS A 72 11.15 1.95 -3.57
N ASN A 73 9.89 1.56 -3.68
CA ASN A 73 9.49 0.19 -4.04
C ASN A 73 9.20 0.04 -5.54
N GLY A 74 9.56 1.04 -6.35
CA GLY A 74 9.43 1.01 -7.80
C GLY A 74 8.00 1.19 -8.31
N PHE A 75 7.07 1.58 -7.44
CA PHE A 75 5.70 1.88 -7.83
C PHE A 75 5.61 3.22 -8.55
N ASP A 76 4.80 3.26 -9.60
CA ASP A 76 4.60 4.50 -10.34
C ASP A 76 3.77 5.55 -9.56
N GLY A 77 3.81 6.79 -10.06
CA GLY A 77 3.05 7.89 -9.44
C GLY A 77 1.54 7.67 -9.51
N PHE A 78 1.04 6.91 -10.50
CA PHE A 78 -0.38 6.64 -10.64
C PHE A 78 -0.90 5.73 -9.52
N ALA A 79 -0.17 4.66 -9.19
CA ALA A 79 -0.48 3.74 -8.10
C ALA A 79 -0.51 4.47 -6.76
N PHE A 80 0.44 5.39 -6.52
CA PHE A 80 0.44 6.26 -5.35
C PHE A 80 -0.84 7.11 -5.28
N HIS A 81 -1.17 7.82 -6.37
CA HIS A 81 -2.37 8.68 -6.41
C HIS A 81 -3.66 7.90 -6.18
N GLN A 82 -3.80 6.71 -6.78
CA GLN A 82 -4.94 5.82 -6.58
C GLN A 82 -5.02 5.35 -5.13
N PHE A 83 -3.90 4.93 -4.54
CA PHE A 83 -3.84 4.47 -3.16
C PHE A 83 -4.24 5.58 -2.17
N VAL A 84 -3.65 6.77 -2.31
CA VAL A 84 -3.99 7.91 -1.45
C VAL A 84 -5.45 8.31 -1.59
N GLY A 85 -6.01 8.25 -2.80
CA GLY A 85 -7.45 8.47 -3.02
C GLY A 85 -8.36 7.46 -2.31
N CYS A 86 -7.84 6.27 -1.97
CA CYS A 86 -8.56 5.23 -1.23
C CYS A 86 -8.36 5.30 0.29
N LEU A 87 -7.36 6.05 0.77
CA LEU A 87 -7.14 6.21 2.20
C LEU A 87 -8.31 6.97 2.82
N LYS A 88 -9.02 6.33 3.75
CA LYS A 88 -10.03 7.01 4.55
C LYS A 88 -9.31 7.89 5.58
N MET A 89 -9.53 9.21 5.48
CA MET A 89 -9.17 10.18 6.52
C MET A 89 -10.29 10.32 7.53
#